data_AF-A0A963VWU8-F1
#
_entry.id   AF-A0A963VWU8-F1
#
_cell.length_a   1.000
_cell.length_b   1.000
_cell.length_c   1.000
_cell.angle_alpha   90.00
_cell.angle_beta   90.00
_cell.angle_gamma   90.00
#
_symmetry.space_group_name_H-M   'P 1'
#
loop_
_entity.id
_entity.type
_entity.pdbx_description
1 polymer ?
#
loop_
_entity_poly.entity_id
_entity_poly.type
_entity_poly.pdbx_seq_one_letter_code
_entity_poly.pdbx_strand_id
1 'polypeptide(L)'
;QPLPNPRSDTPRIVSVGPGGFLRQGPGDQQAPIPPAPPRRLVPAKPSPEIADKTSLLDLNDRVCRWPMGHPGESDFHFCGEKVNPGFPYCVEHCGRAYQAQLPRGVRRPPPPLPFGGPRVR
;
A
#
# COMPACT_ATOMS: atom_id res chain seq x y z
N GLN A 1 -9.95 45.81 18.30
CA GLN A 1 -9.24 46.11 19.57
C GLN A 1 -8.39 44.89 19.91
N PRO A 2 -7.06 45.00 20.11
CA PRO A 2 -6.27 43.88 20.61
C PRO A 2 -6.47 43.76 22.14
N LEU A 3 -6.74 42.55 22.63
CA LEU A 3 -6.88 42.27 24.06
C LEU A 3 -5.51 42.44 24.77
N PRO A 4 -5.46 43.03 25.99
CA PRO A 4 -4.23 43.15 26.73
C PRO A 4 -3.73 41.76 27.17
N ASN A 5 -2.47 41.46 26.85
CA ASN A 5 -1.77 40.28 27.30
C ASN A 5 -1.68 40.29 28.84
N PRO A 6 -2.08 39.24 29.58
CA PRO A 6 -1.90 39.21 31.02
C PRO A 6 -0.40 39.11 31.30
N ARG A 7 0.21 40.24 31.70
CA ARG A 7 1.54 40.22 32.29
C ARG A 7 1.43 39.47 33.61
N SER A 8 2.06 38.30 33.67
CA SER A 8 2.21 37.50 34.88
C SER A 8 3.13 38.22 35.85
N ASP A 9 2.58 39.15 36.63
CA ASP A 9 3.26 39.90 37.69
C ASP A 9 3.36 39.06 38.97
N THR A 10 3.76 37.80 38.84
CA THR A 10 4.03 36.92 39.97
C THR A 10 5.51 36.55 39.96
N PRO A 11 6.24 36.77 41.06
CA PRO A 11 7.66 36.43 41.14
C PRO A 11 7.82 34.91 40.95
N ARG A 12 8.54 34.51 39.89
CA ARG A 12 8.90 33.11 39.64
C ARG A 12 9.95 32.69 40.65
N ILE A 13 9.56 31.82 41.59
CA ILE A 13 10.48 31.21 42.54
C ILE A 13 11.38 30.22 41.78
N VAL A 14 12.66 30.53 41.69
CA VAL A 14 13.69 29.71 41.01
C VAL A 14 14.75 29.29 42.02
N SER A 15 15.18 28.03 41.96
CA SER A 15 16.25 27.50 42.80
C SER A 15 17.61 27.78 42.17
N VAL A 16 18.45 28.54 42.88
CA VAL A 16 19.84 28.84 42.50
C VAL A 16 20.77 27.89 43.24
N GLY A 17 21.55 27.10 42.50
CA GLY A 17 22.54 26.18 43.08
C GLY A 17 23.83 26.87 43.54
N PRO A 18 24.67 26.21 44.35
CA PRO A 18 25.98 26.73 44.73
C PRO A 18 26.86 26.90 43.49
N GLY A 19 27.13 28.15 43.10
CA GLY A 19 27.75 28.51 41.82
C GLY A 19 26.88 29.40 40.90
N GLY A 20 25.67 29.77 41.32
CA GLY A 20 24.85 30.77 40.64
C GLY A 20 24.07 30.25 39.42
N PHE A 21 24.12 28.95 39.14
CA PHE A 21 23.38 28.35 38.03
C PHE A 21 21.89 28.15 38.38
N LEU A 22 21.02 28.55 37.46
CA LEU A 22 19.57 28.36 37.55
C LEU A 22 19.22 26.94 37.09
N ARG A 23 18.53 26.15 37.92
CA ARG A 23 18.01 24.84 37.47
C ARG A 23 16.71 25.02 36.69
N GLN A 24 16.77 24.91 35.37
CA GLN A 24 15.57 24.86 34.52
C GLN A 24 14.81 23.54 34.77
N GLY A 25 13.49 23.63 34.96
CA GLY A 25 12.65 22.44 35.07
C GLY A 25 12.52 21.72 33.73
N PRO A 26 12.11 20.44 33.71
CA PRO A 26 12.00 19.64 32.48
C PRO A 26 11.01 20.17 31.42
N GLY A 27 10.30 21.28 31.68
CA GLY A 27 9.45 21.97 30.69
C GLY A 27 10.07 23.23 30.07
N ASP A 28 11.10 23.83 30.69
CA ASP A 28 11.69 25.09 30.24
C ASP A 28 12.72 24.92 29.10
N GLN A 29 13.06 23.68 28.74
CA GLN A 29 14.06 23.36 27.71
C GLN A 29 13.47 22.77 26.42
N GLN A 30 12.15 22.61 26.33
CA GLN A 30 11.55 22.03 25.13
C GLN A 30 11.39 23.11 24.05
N ALA A 31 12.18 23.00 22.98
CA ALA A 31 11.99 23.82 21.79
C ALA A 31 10.57 23.60 21.21
N PRO A 32 9.92 24.63 20.65
CA PRO A 32 8.63 24.48 19.99
C PRO A 32 8.68 23.41 18.90
N ILE A 33 7.68 22.53 18.85
CA ILE A 33 7.58 21.52 17.79
C ILE A 33 7.37 22.27 16.47
N PRO A 34 8.20 22.03 15.43
CA PRO A 34 8.00 22.67 14.13
C PRO A 34 6.65 22.24 13.53
N PRO A 35 5.99 23.11 12.74
CA PRO A 35 4.71 22.77 12.13
C PRO A 35 4.86 21.52 11.24
N ALA A 36 3.87 20.64 11.32
CA ALA A 36 3.86 19.42 10.50
C ALA A 36 3.93 19.77 9.01
N PRO A 37 4.74 19.04 8.21
CA PRO A 37 4.83 19.30 6.78
C PRO A 37 3.46 19.12 6.10
N PRO A 38 3.15 19.92 5.05
CA PRO A 38 1.90 19.80 4.32
C PRO A 38 1.80 18.40 3.71
N ARG A 39 0.70 17.70 3.99
CA ARG A 39 0.40 16.41 3.38
C ARG A 39 0.31 16.62 1.87
N ARG A 40 1.10 15.86 1.09
CA ARG A 40 0.98 15.89 -0.38
C ARG A 40 -0.46 15.57 -0.76
N LEU A 41 -1.09 16.49 -1.49
CA LEU A 41 -2.40 16.27 -2.09
C LEU A 41 -2.25 15.18 -3.14
N VAL A 42 -2.82 14.01 -2.87
CA VAL A 42 -2.95 12.95 -3.88
C VAL A 42 -4.15 13.35 -4.75
N PRO A 43 -4.02 13.43 -6.09
CA PRO A 43 -5.17 13.68 -6.96
C PRO A 43 -6.28 12.68 -6.67
N ALA A 44 -7.44 13.17 -6.25
CA ALA A 44 -8.57 12.34 -5.82
C ALA A 44 -9.29 11.64 -6.98
N LYS A 45 -8.92 11.93 -8.24
CA LYS A 45 -9.57 11.40 -9.43
C LYS A 45 -8.53 10.68 -10.29
N PRO A 46 -8.74 9.39 -10.61
CA PRO A 46 -7.88 8.68 -11.56
C PRO A 46 -7.95 9.37 -12.94
N SER A 47 -6.84 9.31 -13.68
CA SER A 47 -6.79 9.76 -15.08
C SER A 47 -7.89 9.05 -15.89
N PRO A 48 -8.52 9.70 -16.90
CA PRO A 48 -9.52 9.07 -17.77
C PRO A 48 -9.02 7.76 -18.42
N GLU A 49 -7.72 7.60 -18.63
CA GLU A 49 -7.13 6.37 -19.20
C GLU A 49 -7.21 5.15 -18.27
N ILE A 50 -7.43 5.37 -16.96
CA ILE A 50 -7.48 4.32 -15.92
C ILE A 50 -8.92 4.13 -15.42
N ALA A 51 -9.82 5.07 -15.72
CA ALA A 51 -11.17 5.11 -15.15
C ALA A 51 -12.00 3.84 -15.45
N ASP A 52 -11.80 3.21 -16.61
CA ASP A 52 -12.56 2.02 -17.02
C ASP A 52 -11.89 0.70 -16.61
N LYS A 53 -10.69 0.76 -16.01
CA LYS A 53 -9.90 -0.42 -15.65
C LYS A 53 -10.12 -0.78 -14.18
N THR A 54 -10.35 -2.06 -13.88
CA THR A 54 -10.47 -2.51 -12.49
C THR A 54 -9.12 -2.42 -11.79
N SER A 55 -8.98 -1.47 -10.87
CA SER A 55 -7.77 -1.27 -10.09
C SER A 55 -7.78 -2.13 -8.82
N LEU A 56 -6.66 -2.12 -8.07
CA LEU A 56 -6.57 -2.83 -6.79
C LEU A 56 -7.58 -2.33 -5.75
N LEU A 57 -8.02 -1.07 -5.85
CA LEU A 57 -9.02 -0.49 -4.95
C LEU A 57 -10.45 -0.97 -5.26
N ASP A 58 -10.70 -1.41 -6.49
CA ASP A 58 -12.02 -1.85 -6.95
C ASP A 58 -12.28 -3.35 -6.69
N LEU A 59 -11.25 -4.07 -6.23
CA LEU A 59 -11.31 -5.50 -5.97
C LEU A 59 -12.16 -5.82 -4.73
N ASN A 60 -13.06 -6.79 -4.89
CA ASN A 60 -13.83 -7.40 -3.81
C ASN A 60 -14.05 -8.89 -4.09
N ASP A 61 -14.64 -9.62 -3.16
CA ASP A 61 -14.85 -11.07 -3.29
C ASP A 61 -15.85 -11.49 -4.39
N ARG A 62 -16.52 -10.53 -5.03
CA ARG A 62 -17.45 -10.74 -6.15
C ARG A 62 -16.84 -10.43 -7.51
N VAL A 63 -15.61 -9.91 -7.55
CA VAL A 63 -14.92 -9.44 -8.76
C VAL A 63 -13.71 -10.32 -9.08
N CYS A 64 -13.53 -10.65 -10.35
CA CYS A 64 -12.46 -11.51 -10.84
C CYS A 64 -11.10 -10.84 -10.64
N ARG A 65 -10.24 -11.53 -9.88
CA ARG A 65 -8.90 -11.05 -9.49
C ARG A 65 -7.78 -11.43 -10.46
N TRP A 66 -8.11 -11.78 -11.71
CA TRP A 66 -7.10 -12.19 -12.68
C TRP A 66 -6.30 -10.97 -13.18
N PRO A 67 -4.96 -10.97 -13.08
CA PRO A 67 -4.13 -9.85 -13.52
C PRO A 67 -4.01 -9.82 -15.06
N MET A 68 -4.20 -8.63 -15.62
CA MET A 68 -4.04 -8.31 -17.03
C MET A 68 -2.84 -7.38 -17.19
N GLY A 69 -1.86 -7.81 -17.98
CA GLY A 69 -0.59 -7.08 -18.17
C GLY A 69 0.45 -7.34 -17.07
N HIS A 70 1.57 -6.64 -17.14
CA HIS A 70 2.65 -6.74 -16.16
C HIS A 70 2.56 -5.60 -15.13
N PRO A 71 2.85 -5.82 -13.83
CA PRO A 71 2.78 -4.77 -12.79
C PRO A 71 3.64 -3.50 -13.03
N GLY A 72 4.56 -3.54 -13.99
CA GLY A 72 5.40 -2.41 -14.37
C GLY A 72 4.85 -1.57 -15.54
N GLU A 73 3.73 -1.99 -16.13
CA GLU A 73 3.09 -1.30 -17.25
C GLU A 73 1.96 -0.39 -16.74
N SER A 74 1.75 0.75 -17.41
CA SER A 74 0.66 1.68 -17.09
C SER A 74 -0.73 1.07 -17.25
N ASP A 75 -0.82 -0.02 -18.01
CA ASP A 75 -2.06 -0.71 -18.34
C ASP A 75 -2.33 -1.93 -17.45
N PHE A 76 -1.58 -2.12 -16.36
CA PHE A 76 -1.86 -3.18 -15.41
C PHE A 76 -3.24 -3.00 -14.75
N HIS A 77 -4.11 -4.01 -14.90
CA HIS A 77 -5.43 -4.01 -14.29
C HIS A 77 -5.90 -5.44 -14.00
N PHE A 78 -7.04 -5.57 -13.32
CA PHE A 78 -7.70 -6.85 -13.11
C PHE A 78 -8.87 -7.04 -14.06
N CYS A 79 -9.24 -8.30 -14.32
CA CYS A 79 -10.33 -8.65 -15.24
C CYS A 79 -11.67 -7.95 -14.93
N GLY A 80 -12.06 -7.80 -13.66
CA GLY A 80 -13.27 -7.04 -13.31
C GLY A 80 -14.61 -7.79 -13.46
N GLU A 81 -14.65 -8.90 -14.19
CA GLU A 81 -15.89 -9.68 -14.35
C GLU A 81 -16.37 -10.34 -13.04
N LYS A 82 -17.64 -10.77 -13.02
CA LYS A 82 -18.21 -11.46 -11.86
C LYS A 82 -17.50 -12.79 -11.60
N VAL A 83 -17.15 -13.05 -10.35
CA VAL A 83 -16.55 -14.34 -9.94
C VAL A 83 -17.50 -15.52 -10.13
N ASN A 84 -16.91 -16.68 -10.38
CA ASN A 84 -17.59 -17.96 -10.23
C ASN A 84 -17.77 -18.27 -8.73
N PRO A 85 -18.99 -18.61 -8.25
CA PRO A 85 -19.21 -18.92 -6.84
C PRO A 85 -18.23 -19.96 -6.29
N GLY A 86 -17.57 -19.64 -5.18
CA GLY A 86 -16.55 -20.50 -4.56
C GLY A 86 -15.15 -20.37 -5.15
N PHE A 87 -14.94 -19.52 -6.16
CA PHE A 87 -13.64 -19.28 -6.78
C PHE A 87 -13.28 -17.79 -6.82
N PRO A 88 -11.98 -17.44 -6.87
CA PRO A 88 -11.53 -16.05 -6.90
C PRO A 88 -11.59 -15.39 -8.29
N TYR A 89 -11.99 -16.14 -9.33
CA TYR A 89 -11.95 -15.70 -10.72
C TYR A 89 -13.30 -15.96 -11.42
N CYS A 90 -13.54 -15.29 -12.56
CA CYS A 90 -14.67 -15.61 -13.45
C CYS A 90 -14.49 -16.99 -14.10
N VAL A 91 -15.49 -17.49 -14.82
CA VAL A 91 -15.46 -18.84 -15.44
C VAL A 91 -14.28 -18.99 -16.40
N GLU A 92 -14.01 -17.99 -17.23
CA GLU A 92 -12.90 -18.03 -18.18
C GLU A 92 -11.55 -18.15 -17.46
N HIS A 93 -11.31 -17.25 -16.51
CA HIS A 93 -10.05 -17.21 -15.77
C HIS A 93 -9.88 -18.40 -14.81
N CYS A 94 -10.98 -18.99 -14.30
CA CYS A 94 -10.92 -20.26 -13.59
C CYS A 94 -10.38 -21.39 -14.50
N GLY A 95 -10.82 -21.47 -15.75
CA GLY A 95 -10.33 -22.46 -16.72
C GLY A 95 -8.84 -22.32 -17.02
N ARG A 96 -8.31 -21.09 -16.99
CA ARG A 96 -6.87 -20.82 -17.14
C ARG A 96 -6.08 -21.17 -15.87
N ALA A 97 -6.60 -20.79 -14.71
CA ALA A 97 -5.95 -20.96 -13.41
C ALA A 97 -5.88 -22.43 -12.97
N TYR A 98 -6.98 -23.16 -13.15
CA TYR A 98 -7.16 -24.50 -12.62
C TYR A 98 -7.16 -25.52 -13.75
N GLN A 99 -5.97 -25.84 -14.26
CA GLN A 99 -5.81 -26.96 -15.17
C GLN A 99 -5.99 -28.26 -14.39
N ALA A 100 -6.94 -29.09 -14.82
CA ALA A 100 -7.11 -30.42 -14.26
C ALA A 100 -5.80 -31.19 -14.39
N GLN A 101 -5.37 -31.82 -13.29
CA GLN A 101 -4.26 -32.75 -13.34
C GLN A 101 -4.67 -33.97 -14.15
N LEU A 102 -4.47 -33.93 -15.46
CA LEU A 102 -4.60 -35.09 -16.34
C LEU A 102 -3.76 -36.23 -15.76
N PRO A 103 -4.22 -37.50 -15.85
CA PRO A 103 -3.40 -38.65 -15.55
C PRO A 103 -2.05 -38.51 -16.28
N ARG A 104 -0.94 -38.87 -15.60
CA ARG A 104 0.41 -38.66 -16.13
C ARG A 104 0.58 -39.16 -17.58
N GLY A 105 -0.12 -40.23 -17.95
CA GLY A 105 -0.07 -40.83 -19.29
C GLY A 105 -0.77 -40.06 -20.42
N VAL A 106 -1.66 -39.10 -20.13
CA VAL A 106 -2.39 -38.31 -21.14
C VAL A 106 -1.78 -36.91 -21.30
N ARG A 107 -0.86 -36.51 -20.41
CA ARG A 107 -0.18 -35.22 -20.53
C ARG A 107 0.76 -35.25 -21.73
N ARG A 108 0.77 -34.16 -22.50
CA ARG A 108 1.80 -33.97 -23.53
C ARG A 108 3.17 -34.04 -22.85
N PRO A 109 4.13 -34.83 -23.37
CA PRO A 109 5.46 -34.84 -22.82
C PRO A 109 6.03 -33.41 -22.90
N PRO A 110 6.80 -32.97 -21.89
CA PRO A 110 7.42 -31.66 -21.92
C PRO A 110 8.29 -31.54 -23.17
N PRO A 111 8.40 -30.31 -23.76
CA PRO A 111 9.28 -30.10 -24.89
C PRO A 111 10.72 -30.54 -24.53
N PRO A 112 11.47 -31.08 -25.51
CA PRO A 112 12.85 -31.48 -25.26
C PRO A 112 13.65 -30.28 -24.75
N LEU A 113 14.44 -30.49 -23.70
CA LEU A 113 15.36 -29.47 -23.21
C LEU A 113 16.36 -29.11 -24.32
N PRO A 114 16.77 -27.83 -24.43
CA PRO A 114 17.69 -27.37 -25.48
C PRO A 114 19.07 -28.06 -25.40
N PHE A 115 19.46 -28.52 -24.21
CA PHE A 115 20.65 -29.33 -23.99
C PHE A 115 20.17 -30.71 -23.55
N GLY A 116 20.44 -31.74 -24.36
CA GLY A 116 19.88 -33.10 -24.27
C GLY A 116 20.16 -33.85 -22.95
N GLY A 117 19.57 -33.39 -21.87
CA GLY A 117 19.62 -34.03 -20.56
C GLY A 117 18.72 -35.27 -20.47
N PRO A 118 18.87 -36.08 -19.41
CA PRO A 118 18.12 -37.32 -19.24
C PRO A 118 16.61 -37.04 -19.23
N ARG A 119 15.87 -37.74 -20.09
CA ARG A 119 14.40 -37.70 -20.06
C ARG A 119 13.93 -38.34 -18.76
N VAL A 120 13.05 -37.64 -18.02
CA VAL A 120 12.37 -38.22 -16.86
C VAL A 120 11.52 -39.40 -17.37
N ARG A 121 11.77 -40.59 -16.82
CA ARG A 121 11.03 -41.82 -17.14
C ARG A 121 9.62 -41.78 -16.56
#